data_AF-A0AAT9HBR8-F1
#
_entry.id   AF-A0AAT9HBR8-F1
#
_cell.length_a   1.000
_cell.length_b   1.000
_cell.length_c   1.000
_cell.angle_alpha   90.00
_cell.angle_beta   90.00
_cell.angle_gamma   90.00
#
_symmetry.space_group_name_H-M   'P 1'
#
loop_
_entity.id
_entity.type
_entity.pdbx_description
1 polymer ?
#
loop_
_entity_poly.entity_id
_entity_poly.type
_entity_poly.pdbx_seq_one_letter_code
_entity_poly.pdbx_strand_id
1 'polypeptide(L)'
;MEILWVLIALVMLGFVVLPFVRRGRGTITQVPAGHPDAADPADYGFAREEELDIRMPGPDQDLLDVLDLVQRTQDYRAAQQLLAGTDVRGERRWQRVQAFAGAASLELQQRPGGVSEAPGGQWLRVWRTEQPKDAGGAAVHAEFLVQQAWRTAAPGSDEFRIIMEEAKAACGTAALLAPGDPVPYIVELSVARGLGYSQQEFDQLWLKILDRAPAHMGAHLAALHYSCEKWHGSRQQAYAFAEAAAARAPQGSSSPRCRSSRCSSICPR
;
A
#
# COMPACT_ATOMS: atom_id res chain seq x y z
N MET A 1 -41.37 38.44 45.08
CA MET A 1 -41.58 38.13 43.65
C MET A 1 -40.27 38.06 42.86
N GLU A 2 -39.28 38.90 43.15
CA GLU A 2 -38.00 38.92 42.40
C GLU A 2 -37.14 37.65 42.57
N ILE A 3 -37.10 37.09 43.78
CA ILE A 3 -36.30 35.88 44.08
C ILE A 3 -36.79 34.66 43.29
N LEU A 4 -38.10 34.58 43.02
CA LEU A 4 -38.69 33.50 42.23
C LEU A 4 -38.24 33.57 40.76
N TRP A 5 -38.17 34.78 40.19
CA TRP A 5 -37.70 34.98 38.82
C TRP A 5 -36.22 34.66 38.64
N VAL A 6 -35.38 34.99 39.64
CA VAL A 6 -33.94 34.64 39.63
C VAL A 6 -33.74 33.13 39.67
N LEU A 7 -34.52 32.41 40.49
CA LEU A 7 -34.45 30.94 40.55
C LEU A 7 -34.91 30.28 39.24
N ILE A 8 -35.98 30.78 38.62
CA ILE A 8 -36.44 30.29 37.31
C ILE A 8 -35.38 30.53 36.23
N ALA A 9 -34.74 31.70 36.22
CA ALA A 9 -33.67 32.02 35.27
C ALA A 9 -32.46 31.09 35.43
N LEU A 10 -32.06 30.75 36.67
CA LEU A 10 -30.97 29.81 36.94
C LEU A 10 -31.29 28.38 36.48
N VAL A 11 -32.53 27.91 36.69
CA VAL A 11 -32.96 26.58 36.22
C VAL A 11 -33.00 26.52 34.69
N MET A 12 -33.50 27.57 34.04
CA MET A 12 -33.52 27.68 32.58
C MET A 12 -32.09 27.74 32.00
N LEU A 13 -31.19 28.49 32.64
CA LEU A 13 -29.77 28.54 32.25
C LEU A 13 -29.11 27.16 32.40
N GLY A 14 -29.41 26.44 33.49
CA GLY A 14 -28.97 25.07 33.68
C GLY A 14 -29.45 24.13 32.57
N PHE A 15 -30.71 24.24 32.15
CA PHE A 15 -31.28 23.43 31.06
C PHE A 15 -30.63 23.69 29.70
N VAL A 16 -30.11 24.90 29.47
CA VAL A 16 -29.43 25.28 28.22
C VAL A 16 -27.94 24.89 28.25
N VAL A 17 -27.25 25.11 29.38
CA VAL A 17 -25.80 24.88 29.49
C VAL A 17 -25.46 23.41 29.68
N LEU A 18 -26.24 22.66 30.46
CA LEU A 18 -25.98 21.25 30.78
C LEU A 18 -25.89 20.33 29.53
N PRO A 19 -26.78 20.43 28.51
CA PRO A 19 -26.64 19.62 27.30
C PRO A 19 -25.42 19.99 26.48
N PHE A 20 -25.00 21.27 26.45
CA PHE A 20 -23.77 21.70 25.76
C PHE A 20 -22.52 21.14 26.44
N VAL A 21 -22.44 21.20 27.77
CA VAL A 21 -21.33 20.61 28.54
C VAL A 21 -21.31 19.09 28.44
N ARG A 22 -22.48 18.42 28.42
CA ARG A 22 -22.57 16.98 28.20
C ARG A 22 -22.19 16.56 26.79
N ARG A 23 -22.47 17.39 25.77
CA ARG A 23 -22.07 17.13 24.38
C ARG A 23 -20.56 17.13 24.19
N GLY A 24 -19.83 17.93 24.97
CA GLY A 24 -18.36 18.01 24.93
C GLY A 24 -17.63 16.88 25.67
N ARG A 25 -18.32 16.05 26.46
CA ARG A 25 -17.71 14.92 27.21
C ARG A 25 -17.64 13.61 26.42
N GLY A 26 -18.19 13.56 25.22
CA GLY A 26 -18.15 12.39 24.33
C GLY A 26 -17.09 12.46 23.23
N THR A 27 -16.29 13.53 23.18
CA THR A 27 -15.20 13.67 22.21
C THR A 27 -13.97 12.94 22.71
N ILE A 28 -13.59 11.89 21.98
CA ILE A 28 -12.30 11.20 22.12
C ILE A 28 -11.21 12.28 22.04
N THR A 29 -10.52 12.51 23.16
CA THR A 29 -9.46 13.51 23.27
C THR A 29 -8.16 12.76 23.44
N GLN A 30 -7.13 13.12 22.67
CA GLN A 30 -5.80 12.56 22.85
C GLN A 30 -5.29 12.96 24.24
N VAL A 31 -5.00 11.97 25.07
CA VAL A 31 -4.42 12.14 26.41
C VAL A 31 -2.91 11.87 26.34
N PRO A 32 -2.10 12.52 27.17
CA PRO A 32 -0.66 12.28 27.21
C PRO A 32 -0.33 10.82 27.56
N ALA A 33 0.81 10.35 27.07
CA ALA A 33 1.28 8.98 27.27
C ALA A 33 1.33 8.60 28.77
N GLY A 34 0.78 7.43 29.13
CA GLY A 34 0.75 6.92 30.51
C GLY A 34 -0.44 7.40 31.36
N HIS A 35 -1.42 8.10 30.78
CA HIS A 35 -2.64 8.48 31.49
C HIS A 35 -3.47 7.22 31.85
N PRO A 36 -3.98 7.08 33.08
CA PRO A 36 -4.70 5.87 33.52
C PRO A 36 -5.98 5.58 32.73
N ASP A 37 -6.60 6.62 32.17
CA ASP A 37 -7.78 6.51 31.28
C ASP A 37 -7.41 6.44 29.78
N ALA A 38 -6.13 6.41 29.41
CA ALA A 38 -5.73 6.20 28.02
C ALA A 38 -5.96 4.74 27.63
N ALA A 39 -6.74 4.52 26.56
CA ALA A 39 -6.77 3.24 25.89
C ALA A 39 -5.43 3.06 25.16
N ASP A 40 -4.53 2.21 25.68
CA ASP A 40 -3.27 1.90 24.98
C ASP A 40 -3.60 1.08 23.73
N PRO A 41 -3.23 1.53 22.51
CA PRO A 41 -3.44 0.76 21.29
C PRO A 41 -2.88 -0.67 21.38
N ALA A 42 -1.78 -0.87 22.12
CA ALA A 42 -1.15 -2.16 22.31
C ALA A 42 -2.09 -3.17 23.02
N ASP A 43 -2.94 -2.71 23.94
CA ASP A 43 -3.92 -3.56 24.64
C ASP A 43 -4.98 -4.14 23.71
N TYR A 44 -5.15 -3.56 22.52
CA TYR A 44 -6.09 -3.98 21.49
C TYR A 44 -5.39 -4.61 20.27
N GLY A 45 -4.08 -4.87 20.35
CA GLY A 45 -3.29 -5.45 19.26
C GLY A 45 -2.98 -4.47 18.12
N PHE A 46 -3.11 -3.16 18.36
CA PHE A 46 -2.67 -2.12 17.43
C PHE A 46 -1.28 -1.60 17.81
N ALA A 47 -0.48 -1.24 16.80
CA ALA A 47 0.80 -0.57 17.01
C ALA A 47 0.58 0.85 17.55
N ARG A 48 1.55 1.35 18.32
CA ARG A 48 1.51 2.71 18.86
C ARG A 48 1.76 3.74 17.77
N GLU A 49 1.24 4.95 17.93
CA GLU A 49 1.41 6.03 16.94
C GLU A 49 2.89 6.35 16.66
N GLU A 50 3.74 6.32 17.68
CA GLU A 50 5.20 6.49 17.55
C GLU A 50 5.91 5.42 16.72
N GLU A 51 5.29 4.23 16.58
CA GLU A 51 5.80 3.13 15.77
C GLU A 51 5.20 3.12 14.35
N LEU A 52 4.16 3.94 14.11
CA LEU A 52 3.51 4.06 12.81
C LEU A 52 4.25 5.07 11.93
N ASP A 53 4.89 4.57 10.88
CA ASP A 53 5.42 5.40 9.79
C ASP A 53 4.34 5.59 8.72
N ILE A 54 3.97 6.84 8.43
CA ILE A 54 2.98 7.19 7.39
C ILE A 54 3.37 6.63 6.00
N ARG A 55 4.67 6.42 5.77
CA ARG A 55 5.21 5.90 4.51
C ARG A 55 5.04 4.38 4.38
N MET A 56 4.70 3.68 5.46
CA MET A 56 4.61 2.22 5.47
C MET A 56 3.24 1.73 5.96
N PRO A 57 2.71 0.62 5.42
CA PRO A 57 1.43 0.08 5.87
C PRO A 57 1.45 -0.52 7.28
N GLY A 58 2.64 -0.74 7.86
CA GLY A 58 2.82 -1.26 9.20
C GLY A 58 4.30 -1.24 9.63
N PRO A 59 4.59 -1.50 10.92
CA PRO A 59 5.95 -1.52 11.43
C PRO A 59 6.72 -2.75 10.91
N ASP A 60 7.84 -2.52 10.21
CA ASP A 60 8.77 -3.55 9.75
C ASP A 60 10.21 -3.02 9.91
N GLN A 61 10.78 -3.20 11.10
CA GLN A 61 12.13 -2.70 11.43
C GLN A 61 13.21 -3.40 10.59
N ASP A 62 13.08 -4.71 10.36
CA ASP A 62 14.04 -5.46 9.52
C ASP A 62 14.12 -4.85 8.11
N LEU A 63 12.99 -4.44 7.54
CA LEU A 63 12.95 -3.79 6.24
C LEU A 63 13.68 -2.43 6.26
N LEU A 64 13.48 -1.62 7.30
CA LEU A 64 14.13 -0.32 7.43
C LEU A 64 15.65 -0.47 7.56
N ASP A 65 16.11 -1.38 8.43
CA ASP A 65 17.53 -1.65 8.64
C ASP A 65 18.21 -2.14 7.37
N VAL A 66 17.54 -3.05 6.65
CA VAL A 66 18.07 -3.59 5.38
C VAL A 66 18.03 -2.53 4.28
N LEU A 67 17.01 -1.70 4.18
CA LEU A 67 16.97 -0.59 3.22
C LEU A 67 18.12 0.40 3.45
N ASP A 68 18.35 0.81 4.70
CA ASP A 68 19.46 1.69 5.07
C ASP A 68 20.82 1.04 4.74
N LEU A 69 20.97 -0.26 5.03
CA LEU A 69 22.17 -1.01 4.67
C LEU A 69 22.40 -1.06 3.15
N VAL A 70 21.38 -1.43 2.37
CA VAL A 70 21.44 -1.52 0.90
C VAL A 70 21.75 -0.15 0.31
N GLN A 71 21.11 0.92 0.78
CA GLN A 71 21.34 2.27 0.28
C GLN A 71 22.78 2.75 0.52
N ARG A 72 23.34 2.49 1.71
CA ARG A 72 24.71 2.88 2.05
C ARG A 72 25.77 2.03 1.37
N THR A 73 25.58 0.72 1.32
CA THR A 73 26.61 -0.22 0.86
C THR A 73 26.47 -0.60 -0.61
N GLN A 74 25.28 -0.38 -1.19
CA GLN A 74 24.88 -0.86 -2.52
C GLN A 74 25.00 -2.40 -2.65
N ASP A 75 25.00 -3.13 -1.52
CA ASP A 75 24.98 -4.60 -1.47
C ASP A 75 23.54 -5.11 -1.36
N TYR A 76 23.14 -5.97 -2.29
CA TYR A 76 21.79 -6.53 -2.38
C TYR A 76 21.57 -7.76 -1.48
N ARG A 77 22.64 -8.37 -0.94
CA ARG A 77 22.56 -9.68 -0.25
C ARG A 77 21.64 -9.66 0.97
N ALA A 78 21.63 -8.55 1.71
CA ALA A 78 20.74 -8.38 2.84
C ALA A 78 19.26 -8.35 2.41
N ALA A 79 18.94 -7.65 1.31
CA ALA A 79 17.60 -7.65 0.72
C ALA A 79 17.19 -9.05 0.24
N GLN A 80 18.12 -9.76 -0.41
CA GLN A 80 17.90 -11.14 -0.85
C GLN A 80 17.56 -12.05 0.32
N GLN A 81 18.36 -12.01 1.40
CA GLN A 81 18.15 -12.83 2.58
C GLN A 81 16.82 -12.50 3.27
N LEU A 82 16.48 -11.21 3.37
CA LEU A 82 15.21 -10.77 3.98
C LEU A 82 14.01 -11.30 3.19
N LEU A 83 14.04 -11.21 1.86
CA LEU A 83 12.96 -11.74 1.01
C LEU A 83 12.90 -13.27 1.04
N ALA A 84 14.04 -13.96 1.10
CA ALA A 84 14.08 -15.42 1.20
C ALA A 84 13.45 -15.93 2.52
N GLY A 85 13.58 -15.17 3.61
CA GLY A 85 12.99 -15.49 4.91
C GLY A 85 11.52 -15.07 5.09
N THR A 86 10.91 -14.40 4.10
CA THR A 86 9.52 -13.91 4.20
C THR A 86 8.56 -14.93 3.62
N ASP A 87 7.41 -15.15 4.29
CA ASP A 87 6.35 -16.00 3.77
C ASP A 87 5.93 -15.58 2.35
N VAL A 88 5.82 -16.57 1.46
CA VAL A 88 5.62 -16.35 0.03
C VAL A 88 4.25 -15.76 -0.28
N ARG A 89 3.22 -16.07 0.52
CA ARG A 89 1.83 -15.64 0.28
C ARG A 89 1.42 -14.44 1.13
N GLY A 90 2.22 -14.06 2.10
CA GLY A 90 1.90 -13.00 3.06
C GLY A 90 2.08 -11.59 2.50
N GLU A 91 1.25 -10.65 2.99
CA GLU A 91 1.32 -9.22 2.67
C GLU A 91 2.71 -8.63 2.82
N ARG A 92 3.45 -9.08 3.84
CA ARG A 92 4.76 -8.55 4.18
C ARG A 92 5.74 -8.71 3.02
N ARG A 93 5.63 -9.79 2.24
CA ARG A 93 6.48 -10.00 1.07
C ARG A 93 6.21 -8.97 0.00
N TRP A 94 4.94 -8.72 -0.32
CA TRP A 94 4.54 -7.69 -1.27
C TRP A 94 5.01 -6.30 -0.82
N GLN A 95 4.82 -5.96 0.46
CA GLN A 95 5.27 -4.69 1.05
C GLN A 95 6.79 -4.50 0.95
N ARG A 96 7.58 -5.53 1.29
CA ARG A 96 9.04 -5.50 1.17
C ARG A 96 9.47 -5.35 -0.29
N VAL A 97 8.84 -6.07 -1.22
CA VAL A 97 9.11 -5.95 -2.66
C VAL A 97 8.82 -4.52 -3.16
N GLN A 98 7.67 -3.95 -2.80
CA GLN A 98 7.28 -2.57 -3.10
C GLN A 98 8.30 -1.56 -2.57
N ALA A 99 8.78 -1.76 -1.34
CA ALA A 99 9.72 -0.85 -0.70
C ALA A 99 11.11 -0.90 -1.35
N PHE A 100 11.65 -2.10 -1.62
CA PHE A 100 12.93 -2.24 -2.32
C PHE A 100 12.89 -1.67 -3.74
N ALA A 101 11.82 -1.97 -4.48
CA ALA A 101 11.61 -1.42 -5.81
C ALA A 101 11.47 0.11 -5.80
N GLY A 102 10.74 0.65 -4.82
CA GLY A 102 10.58 2.08 -4.64
C GLY A 102 11.86 2.78 -4.24
N ALA A 103 12.68 2.18 -3.39
CA ALA A 103 14.00 2.70 -3.06
C ALA A 103 14.90 2.77 -4.32
N ALA A 104 14.99 1.68 -5.10
CA ALA A 104 15.76 1.69 -6.34
C ALA A 104 15.24 2.72 -7.36
N SER A 105 13.93 2.82 -7.54
CA SER A 105 13.31 3.77 -8.46
C SER A 105 13.53 5.22 -8.03
N LEU A 106 13.46 5.51 -6.72
CA LEU A 106 13.72 6.83 -6.18
C LEU A 106 15.21 7.20 -6.28
N GLU A 107 16.10 6.26 -5.98
CA GLU A 107 17.55 6.45 -6.15
C GLU A 107 17.88 6.78 -7.61
N LEU A 108 17.29 6.05 -8.58
CA LEU A 108 17.49 6.31 -10.00
C LEU A 108 16.93 7.69 -10.40
N GLN A 109 15.78 8.10 -9.87
CA GLN A 109 15.24 9.44 -10.13
C GLN A 109 16.15 10.56 -9.59
N GLN A 110 16.73 10.36 -8.41
CA GLN A 110 17.65 11.31 -7.79
C GLN A 110 19.03 11.33 -8.47
N ARG A 111 19.48 10.17 -8.94
CA ARG A 111 20.79 9.95 -9.59
C ARG A 111 20.57 9.13 -10.87
N PRO A 112 20.11 9.75 -11.98
CA PRO A 112 19.84 9.05 -13.23
C PRO A 112 21.09 8.46 -13.90
N GLY A 113 22.28 8.82 -13.41
CA GLY A 113 23.56 8.39 -13.96
C GLY A 113 24.00 9.28 -15.13
N GLY A 114 25.30 9.45 -15.26
CA GLY A 114 25.95 10.17 -16.36
C GLY A 114 27.15 9.37 -16.88
N VAL A 115 27.90 9.93 -17.83
CA VAL A 115 29.04 9.26 -18.50
C VAL A 115 30.13 8.79 -17.51
N SER A 116 30.11 9.27 -16.27
CA SER A 116 31.14 8.97 -15.25
C SER A 116 30.59 8.60 -13.87
N GLU A 117 29.26 8.49 -13.71
CA GLU A 117 28.65 8.17 -12.42
C GLU A 117 27.76 6.94 -12.50
N ALA A 118 27.90 6.06 -11.50
CA ALA A 118 27.00 4.95 -11.28
C ALA A 118 25.56 5.46 -11.10
N PRO A 119 24.60 5.01 -11.92
CA PRO A 119 23.20 5.36 -11.72
C PRO A 119 22.69 4.81 -10.38
N GLY A 120 21.80 5.56 -9.72
CA GLY A 120 21.12 5.11 -8.52
C GLY A 120 20.34 3.81 -8.75
N GLY A 121 20.21 2.99 -7.71
CA GLY A 121 19.58 1.67 -7.83
C GLY A 121 20.44 0.62 -8.56
N GLN A 122 21.75 0.86 -8.78
CA GLN A 122 22.64 -0.11 -9.43
C GLN A 122 22.67 -1.46 -8.73
N TRP A 123 22.52 -1.50 -7.40
CA TRP A 123 22.46 -2.73 -6.61
C TRP A 123 21.42 -3.73 -7.13
N LEU A 124 20.28 -3.26 -7.65
CA LEU A 124 19.23 -4.12 -8.20
C LEU A 124 19.66 -4.73 -9.54
N ARG A 125 20.36 -3.97 -10.37
CA ARG A 125 20.92 -4.48 -11.63
C ARG A 125 22.02 -5.51 -11.37
N VAL A 126 22.87 -5.27 -10.37
CA VAL A 126 23.88 -6.24 -9.93
C VAL A 126 23.20 -7.52 -9.41
N TRP A 127 22.18 -7.39 -8.56
CA TRP A 127 21.42 -8.54 -8.07
C TRP A 127 20.84 -9.39 -9.21
N ARG A 128 20.18 -8.77 -10.20
CA ARG A 128 19.64 -9.49 -11.35
C ARG A 128 20.70 -10.17 -12.21
N THR A 129 21.91 -9.60 -12.26
CA THR A 129 23.03 -10.16 -13.02
C THR A 129 23.68 -11.34 -12.30
N GLU A 130 23.95 -11.19 -10.99
CA GLU A 130 24.61 -12.23 -10.20
C GLU A 130 23.68 -13.40 -9.84
N GLN A 131 22.39 -13.13 -9.65
CA GLN A 131 21.38 -14.12 -9.26
C GLN A 131 20.13 -14.07 -10.17
N PRO A 132 20.26 -14.43 -11.46
CA PRO A 132 19.15 -14.32 -12.42
C PRO A 132 17.95 -15.23 -12.08
N LYS A 133 18.18 -16.32 -11.35
CA LYS A 133 17.15 -17.29 -10.92
C LYS A 133 16.54 -16.99 -9.56
N ASP A 134 16.93 -15.89 -8.90
CA ASP A 134 16.34 -15.48 -7.63
C ASP A 134 14.94 -14.88 -7.85
N ALA A 135 13.93 -15.50 -7.26
CA ALA A 135 12.54 -15.09 -7.42
C ALA A 135 12.26 -13.73 -6.76
N GLY A 136 12.89 -13.44 -5.61
CA GLY A 136 12.74 -12.17 -4.90
C GLY A 136 13.26 -11.01 -5.72
N GLY A 137 14.48 -11.13 -6.24
CA GLY A 137 15.10 -10.13 -7.12
C GLY A 137 14.33 -9.93 -8.42
N ALA A 138 13.77 -11.00 -9.00
CA ALA A 138 12.90 -10.89 -10.18
C ALA A 138 11.61 -10.11 -9.87
N ALA A 139 10.97 -10.36 -8.72
CA ALA A 139 9.78 -9.63 -8.29
C ALA A 139 10.07 -8.15 -8.00
N VAL A 140 11.18 -7.85 -7.32
CA VAL A 140 11.64 -6.46 -7.07
C VAL A 140 11.93 -5.74 -8.39
N HIS A 141 12.53 -6.42 -9.36
CA HIS A 141 12.80 -5.82 -10.67
C HIS A 141 11.52 -5.51 -11.45
N ALA A 142 10.55 -6.43 -11.47
CA ALA A 142 9.26 -6.19 -12.11
C ALA A 142 8.54 -4.99 -11.50
N GLU A 143 8.50 -4.92 -10.16
CA GLU A 143 7.88 -3.80 -9.44
C GLU A 143 8.65 -2.48 -9.66
N PHE A 144 9.98 -2.54 -9.73
CA PHE A 144 10.82 -1.38 -10.02
C PHE A 144 10.48 -0.76 -11.37
N LEU A 145 10.29 -1.57 -12.42
CA LEU A 145 9.94 -1.09 -13.76
C LEU A 145 8.56 -0.41 -13.77
N VAL A 146 7.57 -1.02 -13.12
CA VAL A 146 6.23 -0.42 -12.95
C VAL A 146 6.35 0.95 -12.28
N GLN A 147 7.07 0.99 -11.16
CA GLN A 147 7.25 2.20 -10.38
C GLN A 147 8.04 3.29 -11.12
N GLN A 148 9.05 2.91 -11.89
CA GLN A 148 9.79 3.81 -12.77
C GLN A 148 8.85 4.41 -13.81
N ALA A 149 8.09 3.59 -14.54
CA ALA A 149 7.16 4.06 -15.56
C ALA A 149 6.17 5.09 -15.01
N TRP A 150 5.57 4.83 -13.83
CA TRP A 150 4.63 5.76 -13.20
C TRP A 150 5.26 7.06 -12.68
N ARG A 151 6.58 7.08 -12.41
CA ARG A 151 7.28 8.28 -11.92
C ARG A 151 7.89 9.12 -13.01
N THR A 152 8.41 8.49 -14.07
CA THR A 152 9.25 9.17 -15.06
C THR A 152 8.54 9.43 -16.37
N ALA A 153 7.53 8.62 -16.74
CA ALA A 153 6.87 8.72 -18.03
C ALA A 153 5.40 9.10 -17.89
N ALA A 154 4.91 9.92 -18.84
CA ALA A 154 3.49 10.26 -18.91
C ALA A 154 2.67 9.02 -19.33
N PRO A 155 1.59 8.66 -18.61
CA PRO A 155 0.71 7.57 -19.01
C PRO A 155 0.20 7.76 -20.44
N GLY A 156 0.32 6.72 -21.28
CA GLY A 156 -0.05 6.75 -22.69
C GLY A 156 1.05 7.22 -23.65
N SER A 157 2.23 7.63 -23.16
CA SER A 157 3.40 7.86 -24.01
C SER A 157 4.04 6.54 -24.49
N ASP A 158 4.80 6.60 -25.59
CA ASP A 158 5.53 5.43 -26.09
C ASP A 158 6.57 4.92 -25.08
N GLU A 159 7.27 5.82 -24.39
CA GLU A 159 8.22 5.46 -23.34
C GLU A 159 7.54 4.70 -22.20
N PHE A 160 6.38 5.21 -21.73
CA PHE A 160 5.60 4.54 -20.70
C PHE A 160 5.17 3.13 -21.14
N ARG A 161 4.71 2.99 -22.38
CA ARG A 161 4.31 1.70 -22.95
C ARG A 161 5.49 0.73 -23.05
N ILE A 162 6.66 1.19 -23.49
CA ILE A 162 7.87 0.36 -23.58
C ILE A 162 8.26 -0.19 -22.20
N ILE A 163 8.34 0.68 -21.18
CA ILE A 163 8.71 0.25 -19.82
C ILE A 163 7.64 -0.70 -19.24
N MET A 164 6.36 -0.47 -19.51
CA MET A 164 5.28 -1.35 -19.05
C MET A 164 5.29 -2.73 -19.73
N GLU A 165 5.63 -2.83 -21.00
CA GLU A 165 5.82 -4.12 -21.68
C GLU A 165 7.05 -4.88 -21.14
N GLU A 166 8.12 -4.16 -20.79
CA GLU A 166 9.26 -4.76 -20.10
C GLU A 166 8.87 -5.27 -18.71
N ALA A 167 8.09 -4.47 -17.96
CA ALA A 167 7.55 -4.87 -16.67
C ALA A 167 6.67 -6.13 -16.77
N LYS A 168 5.84 -6.22 -17.82
CA LYS A 168 5.04 -7.42 -18.11
C LYS A 168 5.91 -8.67 -18.29
N ALA A 169 6.99 -8.56 -19.07
CA ALA A 169 7.92 -9.66 -19.28
C ALA A 169 8.66 -10.05 -17.98
N ALA A 170 9.02 -9.05 -17.16
CA ALA A 170 9.62 -9.27 -15.85
C ALA A 170 8.65 -9.96 -14.88
N CYS A 171 7.37 -9.58 -14.85
CA CYS A 171 6.32 -10.27 -14.08
C CYS A 171 6.20 -11.74 -14.49
N GLY A 172 6.18 -12.02 -15.80
CA GLY A 172 6.14 -13.39 -16.31
C GLY A 172 7.36 -14.21 -15.87
N THR A 173 8.55 -13.63 -15.91
CA THR A 173 9.79 -14.27 -15.44
C THR A 173 9.73 -14.56 -13.94
N ALA A 174 9.30 -13.59 -13.12
CA ALA A 174 9.16 -13.76 -11.68
C ALA A 174 8.11 -14.84 -11.34
N ALA A 175 7.00 -14.88 -12.07
CA ALA A 175 5.96 -15.90 -11.92
C ALA A 175 6.46 -17.31 -12.27
N LEU A 176 7.35 -17.46 -13.25
CA LEU A 176 7.97 -18.75 -13.58
C LEU A 176 8.95 -19.22 -12.50
N LEU A 177 9.67 -18.29 -11.87
CA LEU A 177 10.63 -18.61 -10.80
C LEU A 177 9.93 -18.98 -9.48
N ALA A 178 8.77 -18.39 -9.19
CA ALA A 178 7.95 -18.73 -8.03
C ALA A 178 6.46 -18.77 -8.38
N PRO A 179 5.96 -19.87 -8.98
CA PRO A 179 4.56 -19.97 -9.40
C PRO A 179 3.53 -19.86 -8.27
N GLY A 180 3.93 -20.12 -7.02
CA GLY A 180 3.07 -19.99 -5.84
C GLY A 180 3.05 -18.59 -5.21
N ASP A 181 3.89 -17.68 -5.68
CA ASP A 181 3.98 -16.31 -5.20
C ASP A 181 2.88 -15.45 -5.86
N PRO A 182 1.99 -14.79 -5.09
CA PRO A 182 1.00 -13.87 -5.66
C PRO A 182 1.63 -12.55 -6.12
N VAL A 183 2.82 -12.18 -5.62
CA VAL A 183 3.42 -10.85 -5.85
C VAL A 183 3.56 -10.52 -7.34
N PRO A 184 4.15 -11.37 -8.21
CA PRO A 184 4.30 -11.04 -9.63
C PRO A 184 2.97 -10.71 -10.32
N TYR A 185 1.89 -11.41 -9.94
CA TYR A 185 0.56 -11.17 -10.48
C TYR A 185 -0.06 -9.89 -9.92
N ILE A 186 0.22 -9.55 -8.65
CA ILE A 186 -0.21 -8.27 -8.05
C ILE A 186 0.50 -7.09 -8.74
N VAL A 187 1.80 -7.22 -9.02
CA VAL A 187 2.55 -6.22 -9.82
C VAL A 187 1.94 -6.07 -11.21
N GLU A 188 1.59 -7.20 -11.85
CA GLU A 188 0.94 -7.21 -13.17
C GLU A 188 -0.41 -6.47 -13.19
N LEU A 189 -1.14 -6.35 -12.08
CA LEU A 189 -2.37 -5.52 -12.04
C LEU A 189 -2.08 -4.05 -12.36
N SER A 190 -0.93 -3.52 -11.93
CA SER A 190 -0.51 -2.16 -12.27
C SER A 190 -0.11 -2.03 -13.74
N VAL A 191 0.46 -3.10 -14.32
CA VAL A 191 0.77 -3.19 -15.76
C VAL A 191 -0.53 -3.26 -16.57
N ALA A 192 -1.50 -4.07 -16.15
CA ALA A 192 -2.81 -4.19 -16.78
C ALA A 192 -3.53 -2.83 -16.85
N ARG A 193 -3.42 -2.03 -15.78
CA ARG A 193 -3.89 -0.63 -15.75
C ARG A 193 -3.11 0.27 -16.71
N GLY A 194 -1.78 0.12 -16.79
CA GLY A 194 -0.93 0.96 -17.63
C GLY A 194 -1.08 0.69 -19.12
N LEU A 195 -1.20 -0.58 -19.51
CA LEU A 195 -1.34 -1.03 -20.90
C LEU A 195 -2.79 -1.06 -21.40
N GLY A 196 -3.76 -0.90 -20.49
CA GLY A 196 -5.18 -0.90 -20.82
C GLY A 196 -5.69 -2.28 -21.23
N TYR A 197 -5.43 -3.29 -20.40
CA TYR A 197 -5.96 -4.64 -20.60
C TYR A 197 -7.48 -4.60 -20.75
N SER A 198 -8.03 -5.56 -21.50
CA SER A 198 -9.46 -5.78 -21.52
C SER A 198 -9.95 -6.33 -20.19
N GLN A 199 -11.25 -6.17 -19.90
CA GLN A 199 -11.88 -6.75 -18.70
C GLN A 199 -11.63 -8.26 -18.60
N GLN A 200 -11.66 -8.98 -19.73
CA GLN A 200 -11.45 -10.43 -19.75
C GLN A 200 -10.01 -10.81 -19.35
N GLU A 201 -9.02 -10.08 -19.85
CA GLU A 201 -7.61 -10.30 -19.47
C GLU A 201 -7.37 -9.97 -18.00
N PHE A 202 -7.97 -8.88 -17.51
CA PHE A 202 -7.94 -8.53 -16.10
C PHE A 202 -8.57 -9.61 -15.23
N ASP A 203 -9.74 -10.13 -15.59
CA ASP A 203 -10.43 -11.18 -14.83
C ASP A 203 -9.59 -12.47 -14.77
N GLN A 204 -8.92 -12.83 -15.87
CA GLN A 204 -8.00 -13.98 -15.89
C GLN A 204 -6.80 -13.78 -14.96
N LEU A 205 -6.22 -12.58 -14.94
CA LEU A 205 -5.14 -12.24 -14.01
C LEU A 205 -5.63 -12.26 -12.56
N TRP A 206 -6.80 -11.70 -12.30
CA TRP A 206 -7.42 -11.65 -10.98
C TRP A 206 -7.70 -13.06 -10.43
N LEU A 207 -8.16 -14.00 -11.27
CA LEU A 207 -8.36 -15.40 -10.87
C LEU A 207 -7.05 -16.07 -10.42
N LYS A 208 -5.91 -15.78 -11.07
CA LYS A 208 -4.60 -16.33 -10.65
C LYS A 208 -4.20 -15.86 -9.26
N ILE A 209 -4.55 -14.63 -8.90
CA ILE A 209 -4.32 -14.06 -7.57
C ILE A 209 -5.24 -14.73 -6.55
N LEU A 210 -6.54 -14.84 -6.86
CA LEU A 210 -7.51 -15.45 -5.96
C LEU A 210 -7.19 -16.93 -5.65
N ASP A 211 -6.63 -17.67 -6.61
CA ASP A 211 -6.16 -19.05 -6.43
C ASP A 211 -5.00 -19.15 -5.42
N ARG A 212 -4.16 -18.12 -5.31
CA ARG A 212 -2.96 -18.11 -4.45
C ARG A 212 -3.20 -17.47 -3.09
N ALA A 213 -3.81 -16.28 -3.09
CA ALA A 213 -3.94 -15.41 -1.94
C ALA A 213 -5.26 -14.60 -2.02
N PRO A 214 -6.43 -15.24 -1.80
CA PRO A 214 -7.74 -14.60 -1.97
C PRO A 214 -8.01 -13.46 -0.97
N ALA A 215 -7.37 -13.51 0.19
CA ALA A 215 -7.48 -12.49 1.23
C ALA A 215 -6.39 -11.40 1.13
N HIS A 216 -5.59 -11.37 0.05
CA HIS A 216 -4.44 -10.48 -0.02
C HIS A 216 -4.87 -9.02 -0.21
N MET A 217 -4.69 -8.20 0.82
CA MET A 217 -5.06 -6.79 0.88
C MET A 217 -4.44 -5.99 -0.25
N GLY A 218 -3.13 -6.10 -0.43
CA GLY A 218 -2.41 -5.41 -1.51
C GLY A 218 -3.00 -5.68 -2.89
N ALA A 219 -3.40 -6.92 -3.15
CA ALA A 219 -4.03 -7.30 -4.41
C ALA A 219 -5.39 -6.63 -4.60
N HIS A 220 -6.25 -6.60 -3.56
CA HIS A 220 -7.55 -5.93 -3.62
C HIS A 220 -7.39 -4.42 -3.84
N LEU A 221 -6.40 -3.78 -3.22
CA LEU A 221 -6.11 -2.36 -3.43
C LEU A 221 -5.60 -2.07 -4.86
N ALA A 222 -4.71 -2.91 -5.38
CA ALA A 222 -4.21 -2.79 -6.75
C ALA A 222 -5.34 -2.99 -7.78
N ALA A 223 -6.20 -3.99 -7.58
CA ALA A 223 -7.36 -4.27 -8.41
C ALA A 223 -8.39 -3.13 -8.39
N LEU A 224 -8.62 -2.52 -7.23
CA LEU A 224 -9.53 -1.38 -7.10
C LEU A 224 -9.12 -0.21 -8.00
N HIS A 225 -7.81 0.05 -8.14
CA HIS A 225 -7.32 1.13 -9.02
C HIS A 225 -7.67 0.90 -10.50
N TYR A 226 -7.74 -0.35 -10.96
CA TYR A 226 -8.14 -0.66 -12.34
C TYR A 226 -9.62 -0.32 -12.58
N SER A 227 -10.49 -0.62 -11.62
CA SER A 227 -11.93 -0.34 -11.68
C SER A 227 -12.32 1.11 -11.42
N CYS A 228 -11.38 2.01 -11.12
CA CYS A 228 -11.68 3.43 -10.94
C CYS A 228 -12.09 4.10 -12.26
N GLU A 229 -12.92 5.14 -12.16
CA GLU A 229 -13.45 5.94 -13.28
C GLU A 229 -12.35 6.58 -14.14
N LYS A 230 -11.23 6.96 -13.52
CA LYS A 230 -10.06 7.51 -14.21
C LYS A 230 -9.42 6.54 -15.22
N TRP A 231 -9.67 5.24 -15.08
CA TRP A 231 -9.03 4.20 -15.88
C TRP A 231 -10.06 3.45 -16.72
N HIS A 232 -10.57 2.30 -16.24
CA HIS A 232 -11.39 1.40 -17.07
C HIS A 232 -12.81 1.19 -16.55
N GLY A 233 -13.10 1.63 -15.32
CA GLY A 233 -14.38 1.34 -14.67
C GLY A 233 -15.25 2.56 -14.43
N SER A 234 -16.17 2.43 -13.48
CA SER A 234 -16.97 3.52 -12.96
C SER A 234 -16.88 3.55 -11.44
N ARG A 235 -17.18 4.70 -10.84
CA ARG A 235 -17.22 4.82 -9.37
C ARG A 235 -18.12 3.76 -8.73
N GLN A 236 -19.24 3.42 -9.36
CA GLN A 236 -20.16 2.38 -8.87
C GLN A 236 -19.52 0.98 -8.92
N GLN A 237 -18.76 0.66 -9.98
CA GLN A 237 -18.04 -0.59 -10.09
C GLN A 237 -16.92 -0.69 -9.03
N ALA A 238 -16.18 0.39 -8.81
CA ALA A 238 -15.17 0.45 -7.77
C ALA A 238 -15.77 0.25 -6.36
N TYR A 239 -16.91 0.87 -6.06
CA TYR A 239 -17.63 0.63 -4.80
C TYR A 239 -18.11 -0.82 -4.67
N ALA A 240 -18.75 -1.37 -5.70
CA ALA A 240 -19.23 -2.75 -5.69
C ALA A 240 -18.08 -3.74 -5.46
N PHE A 241 -16.92 -3.49 -6.09
CA PHE A 241 -15.71 -4.29 -5.88
C PHE A 241 -15.23 -4.21 -4.42
N ALA A 242 -15.10 -3.00 -3.87
CA ALA A 242 -14.64 -2.80 -2.50
C ALA A 242 -15.60 -3.41 -1.46
N GLU A 243 -16.91 -3.29 -1.66
CA GLU A 243 -17.93 -3.92 -0.81
C GLU A 243 -17.84 -5.45 -0.88
N ALA A 244 -17.70 -6.01 -2.08
CA ALA A 244 -17.59 -7.46 -2.27
C ALA A 244 -16.28 -8.02 -1.70
N ALA A 245 -15.19 -7.26 -1.73
CA ALA A 245 -13.94 -7.61 -1.04
C ALA A 245 -14.13 -7.56 0.48
N ALA A 246 -14.76 -6.50 0.99
CA ALA A 246 -15.03 -6.33 2.42
C ALA A 246 -15.96 -7.39 3.02
N ALA A 247 -16.93 -7.87 2.24
CA ALA A 247 -17.82 -8.95 2.67
C ALA A 247 -17.12 -10.31 2.79
N ARG A 248 -16.03 -10.52 2.05
CA ARG A 248 -15.28 -11.79 2.00
C ARG A 248 -14.10 -11.85 2.97
N ALA A 249 -13.78 -10.75 3.63
CA ALA A 249 -12.63 -10.67 4.50
C ALA A 249 -12.88 -11.39 5.84
N PRO A 250 -11.93 -12.20 6.33
CA PRO A 250 -12.06 -12.87 7.62
C PRO A 250 -12.17 -11.86 8.77
N GLN A 251 -12.94 -12.21 9.80
CA GLN A 251 -13.15 -11.35 10.97
C GLN A 251 -11.80 -10.99 11.63
N GLY A 252 -11.54 -9.70 11.83
CA GLY A 252 -10.26 -9.20 12.38
C GLY A 252 -9.20 -8.82 11.34
N SER A 253 -9.43 -9.05 10.04
CA SER A 253 -8.59 -8.46 8.99
C SER A 253 -9.01 -7.01 8.74
N SER A 254 -8.03 -6.13 8.49
CA SER A 254 -8.25 -4.70 8.19
C SER A 254 -8.78 -4.51 6.76
N SER A 255 -9.87 -5.19 6.41
CA SER A 255 -10.51 -5.10 5.10
C SER A 255 -10.84 -3.64 4.75
N PRO A 256 -10.66 -3.20 3.49
CA PRO A 256 -10.98 -1.85 3.11
C PRO A 256 -12.50 -1.73 3.05
N ARG A 257 -13.14 -1.44 4.18
CA ARG A 257 -14.53 -0.98 4.18
C ARG A 257 -14.49 0.45 3.65
N CYS A 258 -14.66 0.58 2.33
CA CYS A 258 -14.64 1.87 1.63
C CYS A 258 -15.86 2.70 2.03
N ARG A 259 -15.76 3.45 3.14
CA ARG A 259 -16.71 4.53 3.44
C ARG A 259 -16.56 5.61 2.37
N SER A 260 -17.66 6.27 2.00
CA SER A 260 -17.78 7.12 0.80
C SER A 260 -16.69 8.20 0.61
N SER A 261 -16.04 8.64 1.69
CA SER A 261 -14.92 9.59 1.65
C SER A 261 -13.59 8.97 1.21
N ARG A 262 -13.24 7.75 1.65
CA ARG A 262 -11.96 7.09 1.32
C ARG A 262 -11.90 6.54 -0.10
N CYS A 263 -13.03 6.09 -0.65
CA CYS A 263 -13.07 5.68 -2.05
C CYS A 263 -12.91 6.87 -3.01
N SER A 264 -13.25 8.09 -2.56
CA SER A 264 -13.05 9.31 -3.36
C SER A 264 -11.57 9.75 -3.42
N SER A 265 -10.77 9.43 -2.40
CA SER A 265 -9.32 9.66 -2.43
C SER A 265 -8.55 8.60 -3.21
N ILE A 266 -9.05 7.36 -3.24
CA ILE A 266 -8.43 6.24 -3.97
C ILE A 266 -8.81 6.24 -5.47
N CYS A 267 -10.04 6.64 -5.80
CA CYS A 267 -10.50 6.89 -7.17
C CYS A 267 -10.77 8.39 -7.38
N PRO A 268 -9.73 9.22 -7.58
CA PRO A 268 -9.92 10.59 -8.02
C PRO A 268 -10.51 10.61 -9.44
N ARG A 269 -11.25 11.68 -9.75
CA ARG A 269 -11.75 11.95 -11.11
C ARG A 269 -10.62 12.03 -12.13
#